data_AF-A0A9D2REG3-F1
#
_entry.id   AF-A0A9D2REG3-F1
#
_cell.length_a   1.000
_cell.length_b   1.000
_cell.length_c   1.000
_cell.angle_alpha   90.00
_cell.angle_beta   90.00
_cell.angle_gamma   90.00
#
_symmetry.space_group_name_H-M   'P 1'
#
loop_
_entity.id
_entity.type
_entity.pdbx_description
1 polymer ?
#
loop_
_entity_poly.entity_id
_entity_poly.type
_entity_poly.pdbx_seq_one_letter_code
_entity_poly.pdbx_strand_id
1 'polypeptide(L)'
;GWVVGVLMIGIDPGAFWSQMQSGVDIFADILNGVIKSLVFGVVVTLIALYTGWTARATPEGVSRATTRTVVVGSLAVLGLDFLLTALMFSN
;
A
#
# COMPACT_ATOMS: atom_id res chain seq x y z
N GLY A 1 -2.84 -17.67 0.23
CA GLY A 1 -3.60 -18.38 -0.81
C GLY A 1 -3.29 -19.86 -0.85
N TRP A 2 -2.03 -20.24 -1.10
CA TRP A 2 -1.61 -21.63 -1.37
C TRP A 2 -2.06 -22.66 -0.32
N VAL A 3 -1.85 -22.39 0.98
CA VAL A 3 -2.26 -23.32 2.06
C VAL A 3 -3.77 -23.59 2.05
N VAL A 4 -4.59 -22.58 1.77
CA VAL A 4 -6.04 -22.77 1.70
C VAL A 4 -6.44 -23.47 0.40
N GLY A 5 -5.90 -23.02 -0.74
CA GLY A 5 -6.25 -23.57 -2.06
C GLY A 5 -5.81 -25.01 -2.29
N VAL A 6 -4.57 -25.34 -1.93
CA VAL A 6 -3.97 -26.66 -2.21
C VAL A 6 -4.20 -27.62 -1.05
N LEU A 7 -4.03 -27.15 0.19
CA LEU A 7 -4.02 -28.01 1.38
C LEU A 7 -5.42 -28.22 1.98
N MET A 8 -6.33 -27.24 1.87
CA MET A 8 -7.71 -27.36 2.38
C MET A 8 -8.74 -27.69 1.29
N ILE A 9 -8.63 -27.06 0.10
CA ILE A 9 -9.61 -27.22 -0.99
C ILE A 9 -9.19 -28.34 -1.97
N GLY A 10 -7.93 -28.79 -1.93
CA GLY A 10 -7.44 -29.92 -2.73
C GLY A 10 -7.16 -29.58 -4.20
N ILE A 11 -6.89 -28.31 -4.53
CA ILE A 11 -6.47 -27.89 -5.87
C ILE A 11 -5.08 -28.45 -6.16
N ASP A 12 -4.86 -28.92 -7.39
CA ASP A 12 -3.55 -29.39 -7.83
C ASP A 12 -2.48 -28.28 -7.66
N PRO A 13 -1.35 -28.55 -6.97
CA PRO A 13 -0.31 -27.55 -6.77
C PRO A 13 0.28 -27.05 -8.09
N GLY A 14 0.44 -27.93 -9.09
CA GLY A 14 0.96 -27.59 -10.41
C GLY A 14 0.03 -26.63 -11.15
N ALA A 15 -1.28 -26.91 -11.14
CA ALA A 15 -2.29 -26.03 -11.71
C ALA A 15 -2.35 -24.67 -10.99
N PHE A 16 -2.24 -24.66 -9.65
CA PHE A 16 -2.22 -23.41 -8.87
C PHE A 16 -1.06 -22.51 -9.26
N TRP A 17 0.15 -23.06 -9.34
CA TRP A 17 1.35 -22.29 -9.70
C TRP A 17 1.37 -21.91 -11.19
N SER A 18 0.94 -22.81 -12.08
CA SER A 18 0.87 -22.53 -13.52
C SER A 18 -0.12 -21.40 -13.84
N GLN A 19 -1.29 -21.40 -13.20
CA GLN A 19 -2.28 -20.34 -13.39
C GLN A 19 -1.83 -18.99 -12.80
N MET A 20 -1.06 -19.03 -11.70
CA MET A 20 -0.51 -17.81 -11.10
C MET A 20 0.61 -17.22 -11.96
N GLN A 21 1.44 -18.06 -12.58
CA GLN A 21 2.49 -17.60 -13.51
C GLN A 21 1.92 -17.09 -14.83
N SER A 22 0.82 -17.67 -15.33
CA SER A 22 0.18 -17.23 -16.57
C SER A 22 -0.69 -15.98 -16.41
N GLY A 23 -1.20 -15.73 -15.20
CA GLY A 23 -2.06 -14.58 -14.90
C GLY A 23 -1.35 -13.36 -14.32
N VAL A 24 -0.08 -13.48 -13.91
CA VAL A 24 0.69 -12.36 -13.34
C VAL A 24 1.75 -11.90 -14.33
N ASP A 25 1.57 -10.70 -14.84
CA ASP A 25 2.58 -10.05 -15.67
C ASP A 25 3.63 -9.42 -14.77
N ILE A 26 4.86 -9.93 -14.84
CA ILE A 26 5.98 -9.47 -14.01
C ILE A 26 6.20 -7.96 -14.16
N PHE A 27 6.10 -7.43 -15.38
CA PHE A 27 6.31 -6.01 -15.63
C PHE A 27 5.09 -5.15 -15.28
N ALA A 28 3.87 -5.62 -15.55
CA ALA A 28 2.66 -4.82 -15.34
C ALA A 28 2.14 -4.89 -13.89
N ASP A 29 2.35 -5.99 -13.17
CA ASP A 29 1.79 -6.14 -11.82
C ASP A 29 2.83 -5.84 -10.75
N ILE A 30 4.07 -6.33 -10.90
CA ILE A 30 5.10 -6.18 -9.87
C ILE A 30 5.69 -4.76 -9.90
N LEU A 31 6.06 -4.24 -11.06
CA LEU A 31 6.66 -2.90 -11.17
C LEU A 31 5.68 -1.81 -10.70
N ASN A 32 4.41 -1.96 -11.07
CA ASN A 32 3.32 -1.11 -10.63
C ASN A 32 3.13 -1.16 -9.10
N GLY A 33 3.20 -2.34 -8.49
CA GLY A 33 3.19 -2.48 -7.03
C GLY A 33 4.37 -1.80 -6.34
N VAL A 34 5.58 -1.95 -6.90
CA VAL A 34 6.80 -1.31 -6.38
C VAL A 34 6.69 0.21 -6.44
N ILE A 35 6.29 0.77 -7.59
CA ILE A 35 6.12 2.21 -7.76
C ILE A 35 5.09 2.76 -6.77
N LYS A 36 3.93 2.09 -6.63
CA LYS A 36 2.91 2.47 -5.64
C LYS A 36 3.47 2.49 -4.22
N SER A 37 4.18 1.44 -3.80
CA SER A 37 4.74 1.36 -2.44
C SER A 37 5.77 2.46 -2.15
N LEU A 38 6.58 2.84 -3.15
CA LEU A 38 7.55 3.92 -3.02
C LEU A 38 6.86 5.28 -2.87
N VAL A 39 5.83 5.55 -3.67
CA VAL A 39 5.03 6.78 -3.58
C VAL A 39 4.33 6.88 -2.23
N PHE A 40 3.71 5.80 -1.75
CA PHE A 40 3.08 5.77 -0.42
C PHE A 40 4.09 6.02 0.70
N GLY A 41 5.27 5.40 0.63
CA GLY A 41 6.34 5.61 1.59
C GLY A 41 6.75 7.08 1.68
N VAL A 42 7.06 7.70 0.53
CA VAL A 42 7.47 9.12 0.48
C VAL A 42 6.39 10.03 1.07
N VAL A 43 5.14 9.86 0.69
CA VAL A 43 4.04 10.73 1.14
C VAL A 43 3.80 10.59 2.64
N VAL A 44 3.77 9.36 3.16
CA VAL A 44 3.59 9.12 4.60
C VAL A 44 4.75 9.72 5.40
N THR A 45 6.00 9.57 4.93
CA THR A 45 7.16 10.17 5.60
C THR A 45 7.10 11.69 5.60
N LEU A 46 6.71 12.32 4.49
CA LEU A 46 6.56 13.78 4.41
C LEU A 46 5.46 14.29 5.36
N ILE A 47 4.31 13.61 5.42
CA ILE A 47 3.22 13.95 6.34
C ILE A 47 3.67 13.83 7.80
N ALA A 48 4.42 12.77 8.12
CA ALA A 48 4.95 12.55 9.46
C ALA A 48 5.97 13.63 9.85
N LEU A 49 6.91 13.98 8.97
CA LEU A 49 7.89 15.04 9.20
C LEU A 49 7.22 16.40 9.37
N TYR A 50 6.26 16.74 8.51
CA TYR A 50 5.54 18.01 8.58
C TYR A 50 4.72 18.14 9.88
N THR A 51 3.99 17.08 10.24
CA THR A 51 3.15 17.10 11.44
C THR A 51 3.98 17.05 12.72
N GLY A 52 5.15 16.40 12.69
CA GLY A 52 6.13 16.42 13.78
C GLY A 52 6.78 17.80 13.95
N TRP A 53 7.18 18.45 12.85
CA TRP A 53 7.80 19.78 12.89
C TRP A 53 6.85 20.86 13.40
N THR A 54 5.58 20.78 13.02
CA THR A 54 4.54 21.76 13.41
C THR A 54 3.91 21.46 14.77
N ALA A 55 4.32 20.37 15.43
CA ALA A 55 3.79 20.00 16.74
C ALA A 55 4.17 21.04 17.81
N ARG A 56 3.23 21.32 18.72
CA ARG A 56 3.55 22.11 19.91
C ARG A 56 4.47 21.29 20.82
N ALA A 57 5.49 21.93 21.39
CA ALA A 57 6.42 21.33 22.34
C ALA A 57 5.79 21.08 23.72
N THR A 58 4.64 20.41 23.74
CA THR A 58 3.93 19.97 24.95
C THR A 58 3.53 18.50 24.80
N PRO A 59 3.45 17.72 25.88
CA PRO A 59 3.08 16.30 25.81
C PRO A 59 1.73 16.05 25.11
N GLU A 60 0.72 16.88 25.41
CA GLU A 60 -0.58 16.81 24.74
C GLU A 60 -0.50 17.21 23.26
N GLY A 61 0.37 18.17 22.92
CA GLY A 61 0.62 18.61 21.54
C GLY A 61 1.20 17.50 20.68
N VAL A 62 2.15 16.74 21.22
CA VAL A 62 2.77 15.58 20.54
C VAL A 62 1.75 14.45 20.36
N SER A 63 0.95 14.13 21.38
CA SER A 63 -0.09 13.09 21.29
C SER A 63 -1.15 13.40 20.21
N ARG A 64 -1.60 14.67 20.16
CA ARG A 64 -2.52 15.14 19.11
C ARG A 64 -1.88 15.12 17.73
N ALA A 65 -0.62 15.51 17.61
CA ALA A 65 0.12 15.49 16.35
C ALA A 65 0.22 14.05 15.79
N THR A 66 0.56 13.06 16.62
CA THR A 66 0.63 11.66 16.19
C THR A 66 -0.72 11.14 15.67
N THR A 67 -1.81 11.45 16.36
CA THR A 67 -3.16 11.04 15.93
C THR A 67 -3.52 11.69 14.59
N ARG A 68 -3.21 12.98 14.42
CA ARG A 68 -3.41 13.69 13.16
C ARG A 68 -2.58 13.10 12.02
N THR A 69 -1.32 12.73 12.28
CA THR A 69 -0.44 12.09 11.29
C THR A 69 -1.05 10.80 10.76
N VAL A 70 -1.62 9.94 11.62
CA VAL A 70 -2.21 8.67 11.19
C VAL A 70 -3.46 8.89 10.34
N VAL A 71 -4.34 9.81 10.74
CA VAL A 71 -5.57 10.12 9.99
C VAL A 71 -5.27 10.76 8.64
N VAL A 72 -4.37 11.75 8.60
CA VAL A 72 -4.01 12.43 7.34
C VAL A 72 -3.22 11.48 6.44
N GLY A 73 -2.32 10.68 7.00
CA GLY A 73 -1.55 9.67 6.28
C GLY A 73 -2.43 8.61 5.64
N SER A 74 -3.42 8.07 6.37
CA SER A 74 -4.32 7.04 5.83
C SER A 74 -5.23 7.59 4.72
N LEU A 75 -5.78 8.79 4.88
CA LEU A 75 -6.57 9.45 3.83
C LEU A 75 -5.73 9.76 2.58
N ALA A 76 -4.49 10.22 2.76
CA ALA A 76 -3.58 10.49 1.65
C ALA A 76 -3.23 9.22 0.88
N VAL A 77 -2.93 8.11 1.57
CA VAL A 77 -2.65 6.82 0.92
C VAL A 77 -3.86 6.30 0.16
N LEU A 78 -5.07 6.38 0.74
CA LEU A 78 -6.29 5.97 0.05
C LEU A 78 -6.58 6.82 -1.20
N GLY A 79 -6.42 8.14 -1.09
CA GLY A 79 -6.59 9.05 -2.23
C GLY A 79 -5.57 8.83 -3.34
N LEU A 80 -4.30 8.60 -2.96
CA LEU A 80 -3.24 8.28 -3.91
C LEU A 80 -3.42 6.91 -4.55
N ASP A 81 -3.91 5.92 -3.81
CA ASP A 81 -4.20 4.61 -4.40
C ASP A 81 -5.29 4.71 -5.47
N PHE A 82 -6.35 5.49 -5.23
CA PHE A 82 -7.37 5.75 -6.26
C PHE A 82 -6.76 6.42 -7.50
N LEU A 83 -5.96 7.49 -7.32
CA LEU A 83 -5.33 8.22 -8.42
C LEU A 83 -4.35 7.35 -9.22
N LEU A 84 -3.48 6.62 -8.53
CA LEU A 84 -2.49 5.75 -9.17
C LEU A 84 -3.17 4.60 -9.89
N THR A 85 -4.16 3.95 -9.27
CA THR A 85 -4.95 2.89 -9.92
C THR A 85 -5.65 3.43 -11.17
N ALA A 86 -6.30 4.59 -11.10
CA ALA A 86 -6.93 5.20 -12.25
C ALA A 86 -5.92 5.45 -13.38
N LEU A 87 -4.74 6.01 -13.10
CA LEU A 87 -3.72 6.27 -14.11
C LEU A 87 -3.13 4.99 -14.72
N MET A 88 -2.96 3.93 -13.92
CA MET A 88 -2.31 2.69 -14.34
C MET A 88 -3.22 1.78 -15.16
N PHE A 89 -4.55 1.89 -14.97
CA PHE A 89 -5.56 1.10 -15.69
C PHE A 89 -6.45 1.95 -16.64
N SER A 90 -6.14 3.23 -16.85
CA SER A 90 -6.84 4.13 -17.79
C SER A 90 -6.29 4.07 -19.23
N ASN A 91 -5.38 3.15 -19.53
CA ASN A 91 -4.96 2.75 -20.88
C ASN A 91 -5.02 1.23 -20.98
#